data_AF-A0A7W0RTN0-F1
#
_entry.id   AF-A0A7W0RTN0-F1
#
_cell.length_a   1.000
_cell.length_b   1.000
_cell.length_c   1.000
_cell.angle_alpha   90.00
_cell.angle_beta   90.00
_cell.angle_gamma   90.00
#
_symmetry.space_group_name_H-M   'P 1'
#
loop_
_entity.id
_entity.type
_entity.pdbx_description
1 polymer ?
#
loop_
_entity_poly.entity_id
_entity_poly.type
_entity_poly.pdbx_seq_one_letter_code
_entity_poly.pdbx_strand_id
1 'polypeptide(L)'
;GEYGEADIASIRTQLSAPAWVRIINVFRKKDGRTVEVHMLTDNAKIGGLAVVAFEPRRLTLVNIVGNIDMDKLSRLEGRFGIPELNIGRGDDDEDKKPQSQPAKKP
;
A
#
# COMPACT_ATOMS: atom_id res chain seq x y z
N GLY A 1 -20.10 22.86 3.90
CA GLY A 1 -19.50 21.75 4.65
C GLY A 1 -18.81 20.87 3.65
N GLU A 2 -17.55 21.18 3.37
CA GLU A 2 -16.69 20.37 2.53
C GLU A 2 -15.39 20.10 3.31
N TYR A 3 -14.87 18.88 3.23
CA TYR A 3 -13.59 18.52 3.83
C TYR A 3 -12.46 19.11 2.99
N GLY A 4 -11.69 20.02 3.58
CA GLY A 4 -10.52 20.64 2.97
C GLY A 4 -9.21 20.11 3.52
N GLU A 5 -8.10 20.58 2.96
CA GLU A 5 -6.73 20.25 3.42
C GLU A 5 -6.53 20.53 4.92
N ALA A 6 -7.19 21.57 5.46
CA ALA A 6 -7.12 21.92 6.87
C ALA A 6 -7.75 20.85 7.79
N ASP A 7 -8.84 20.21 7.37
CA ASP A 7 -9.51 19.16 8.16
C ASP A 7 -8.64 17.90 8.23
N ILE A 8 -7.86 17.65 7.19
CA ILE A 8 -7.03 16.45 7.03
C ILE A 8 -5.63 16.63 7.60
N ALA A 9 -5.19 17.88 7.80
CA ALA A 9 -3.89 18.22 8.37
C ALA A 9 -3.64 17.54 9.73
N SER A 10 -4.67 17.44 10.57
CA SER A 10 -4.59 16.78 11.89
C SER A 10 -4.31 15.28 11.76
N ILE A 11 -4.98 14.60 10.83
CA ILE A 11 -4.79 13.17 10.53
C ILE A 11 -3.40 12.94 9.92
N ARG A 12 -2.99 13.79 8.96
CA ARG A 12 -1.66 13.71 8.36
C ARG A 12 -0.54 13.89 9.38
N THR A 13 -0.74 14.77 10.38
CA THR A 13 0.24 14.98 11.46
C THR A 13 0.44 13.68 12.25
N GLN A 14 -0.64 12.97 12.58
CA GLN A 14 -0.57 11.69 13.28
C GLN A 14 0.11 10.61 12.42
N LEU A 15 -0.16 10.59 11.12
CA LEU A 15 0.45 9.67 10.15
C LEU A 15 1.85 10.11 9.66
N SER A 16 2.41 11.18 10.23
CA SER A 16 3.80 11.63 9.98
C SER A 16 4.75 11.34 11.14
N ALA A 17 4.25 10.74 12.23
CA ALA A 17 5.04 10.33 13.39
C ALA A 17 6.03 9.20 13.01
N PRO A 18 7.16 9.02 13.73
CA PRO A 18 8.45 8.58 13.15
C PRO A 18 8.52 7.17 12.53
N ALA A 19 7.45 6.38 12.57
CA ALA A 19 7.39 5.04 12.00
C ALA A 19 6.36 4.88 10.87
N TRP A 20 5.57 5.92 10.56
CA TRP A 20 4.62 5.90 9.44
C TRP A 20 5.29 6.37 8.15
N VAL A 21 5.12 5.58 7.09
CA VAL A 21 5.61 5.89 5.74
C VAL A 21 4.42 5.92 4.79
N ARG A 22 4.25 7.03 4.06
CA ARG A 22 3.27 7.11 2.98
C ARG A 22 3.79 6.33 1.77
N ILE A 23 3.10 5.25 1.42
CA ILE A 23 3.46 4.39 0.29
C ILE A 23 2.68 4.76 -0.98
N ILE A 24 1.47 5.32 -0.84
CA ILE A 24 0.60 5.61 -1.99
C ILE A 24 -0.07 6.97 -1.80
N ASN A 25 -0.14 7.72 -2.90
CA ASN A 25 -0.96 8.92 -3.01
C ASN A 25 -1.61 8.95 -4.40
N VAL A 26 -2.94 8.86 -4.44
CA VAL A 26 -3.73 8.95 -5.67
C VAL A 26 -4.60 10.21 -5.61
N PHE A 27 -4.44 11.10 -6.58
CA PHE A 27 -5.28 12.28 -6.72
C PHE A 27 -6.06 12.24 -8.04
N ARG A 28 -7.39 12.29 -7.95
CA ARG A 28 -8.29 12.35 -9.11
C ARG A 28 -8.91 13.74 -9.21
N LYS A 29 -8.45 14.50 -10.21
CA LYS A 29 -8.92 15.88 -10.47
C LYS A 29 -10.41 15.98 -10.81
N LYS A 30 -10.99 14.95 -11.43
CA LYS A 30 -12.36 14.97 -11.96
C LYS A 30 -13.43 15.06 -10.86
N ASP A 31 -13.19 14.40 -9.73
CA ASP A 31 -14.12 14.32 -8.60
C ASP A 31 -13.53 14.87 -7.29
N GLY A 32 -12.31 15.42 -7.34
CA GLY A 32 -11.62 15.97 -6.17
C GLY A 32 -11.28 14.89 -5.14
N ARG A 33 -11.24 13.61 -5.55
CA ARG A 33 -10.97 12.50 -4.65
C ARG A 33 -9.47 12.28 -4.50
N THR A 34 -9.04 12.20 -3.24
CA THR A 34 -7.68 11.83 -2.86
C THR A 34 -7.71 10.55 -2.04
N VAL A 35 -6.77 9.64 -2.29
CA VAL A 35 -6.57 8.44 -1.48
C VAL A 35 -5.09 8.37 -1.11
N GLU A 36 -4.83 8.32 0.18
CA GLU A 36 -3.50 8.14 0.75
C GLU A 36 -3.44 6.81 1.50
N VAL A 37 -2.33 6.10 1.35
CA VAL A 37 -2.05 4.89 2.11
C VAL A 37 -0.73 5.08 2.85
N HIS A 38 -0.78 4.85 4.15
CA HIS A 38 0.33 4.97 5.09
C HIS A 38 0.54 3.63 5.77
N MET A 39 1.81 3.30 6.03
CA MET A 39 2.21 2.03 6.60
C MET A 39 3.09 2.29 7.81
N LEU A 40 2.77 1.64 8.92
CA LEU A 40 3.58 1.68 10.13
C LEU A 40 4.62 0.57 10.03
N THR A 41 5.89 0.92 9.93
CA THR A 41 7.00 -0.03 9.81
C THR A 41 7.93 0.07 11.00
N ASP A 42 8.25 -1.07 11.61
CA ASP A 42 9.23 -1.21 12.70
C ASP A 42 10.18 -2.37 12.37
N ASN A 43 11.47 -2.09 12.14
CA ASN A 43 12.51 -3.10 11.89
C ASN A 43 12.11 -4.19 10.88
N ALA A 44 11.68 -3.77 9.68
CA ALA A 44 11.18 -4.62 8.58
C ALA A 44 9.85 -5.35 8.83
N LYS A 45 9.18 -5.12 9.96
CA LYS A 45 7.81 -5.60 10.22
C LYS A 45 6.81 -4.48 10.00
N ILE A 46 5.64 -4.84 9.47
CA ILE A 46 4.53 -3.91 9.35
C ILE A 46 3.66 -4.04 10.60
N GLY A 47 3.64 -2.97 11.40
CA GLY A 47 2.83 -2.85 12.60
C GLY A 47 1.45 -2.23 12.36
N GLY A 48 1.18 -1.75 11.14
CA GLY A 48 -0.10 -1.13 10.83
C GLY A 48 -0.23 -0.55 9.42
N LEU A 49 -1.48 -0.29 9.03
CA LEU A 49 -1.89 0.29 7.76
C LEU A 49 -2.97 1.34 8.01
N ALA A 50 -2.80 2.52 7.46
CA ALA A 50 -3.81 3.57 7.48
C ALA A 50 -4.16 3.99 6.05
N VAL A 51 -5.46 4.00 5.74
CA VAL A 51 -6.00 4.51 4.48
C VAL A 51 -6.82 5.75 4.77
N VAL A 52 -6.45 6.86 4.15
CA VAL A 52 -7.18 8.13 4.24
C VAL A 52 -7.71 8.44 2.86
N ALA A 53 -9.03 8.33 2.69
CA ALA A 53 -9.70 8.70 1.45
C ALA A 53 -10.62 9.90 1.70
N PHE A 54 -10.49 10.93 0.90
CA PHE A 54 -11.29 12.14 1.05
C PHE A 54 -11.73 12.69 -0.30
N GLU A 55 -12.94 13.24 -0.28
CA GLU A 55 -13.60 13.98 -1.36
C GLU A 55 -14.39 15.12 -0.71
N PRO A 56 -14.87 16.13 -1.47
CA PRO A 56 -15.43 17.34 -0.88
C PRO A 56 -16.47 17.07 0.21
N ARG A 57 -17.30 16.02 0.11
CA ARG A 57 -18.37 15.75 1.09
C ARG A 57 -18.20 14.47 1.90
N ARG A 58 -17.05 13.80 1.82
CA ARG A 58 -16.84 12.53 2.52
C ARG A 58 -15.37 12.34 2.87
N LEU A 59 -15.16 11.90 4.11
CA LEU A 59 -13.87 11.47 4.63
C LEU A 59 -14.02 10.02 5.11
N THR A 60 -13.09 9.16 4.72
CA THR A 60 -13.00 7.78 5.17
C THR A 60 -11.60 7.56 5.74
N LEU A 61 -11.54 7.16 7.00
CA LEU A 61 -10.32 6.76 7.67
C LEU A 61 -10.44 5.29 8.05
N VAL A 62 -9.52 4.48 7.54
CA VAL A 62 -9.33 3.09 7.97
C VAL A 62 -7.98 3.02 8.65
N ASN A 63 -7.93 2.51 9.88
CA ASN A 63 -6.69 2.26 10.60
C ASN A 63 -6.68 0.81 11.07
N ILE A 64 -5.68 0.06 10.62
CA ILE A 64 -5.45 -1.34 10.96
C ILE A 64 -4.15 -1.37 11.75
N VAL A 65 -4.20 -1.80 13.00
CA VAL A 65 -3.03 -1.92 13.89
C VAL A 65 -2.84 -3.39 14.24
N GLY A 66 -1.61 -3.88 14.10
CA GLY A 66 -1.26 -5.27 14.41
C GLY A 66 -0.21 -5.81 13.45
N ASN A 67 0.15 -7.08 13.65
CA ASN A 67 1.12 -7.76 12.79
C ASN A 67 0.49 -8.01 11.41
N ILE A 68 0.78 -7.12 10.46
CA ILE A 68 0.30 -7.25 9.09
C ILE A 68 1.26 -8.13 8.31
N ASP A 69 0.71 -9.18 7.73
CA ASP A 69 1.40 -10.08 6.83
C ASP A 69 1.19 -9.61 5.38
N MET A 70 2.28 -9.30 4.67
CA MET A 70 2.21 -8.81 3.29
C MET A 70 1.61 -9.82 2.32
N ASP A 71 1.82 -11.11 2.55
CA ASP A 71 1.25 -12.17 1.72
C ASP A 71 -0.27 -12.25 1.84
N LYS A 72 -0.82 -11.74 2.94
CA LYS A 72 -2.26 -11.61 3.13
C LYS A 72 -2.77 -10.31 2.56
N LEU A 73 -2.00 -9.22 2.68
CA LEU A 73 -2.39 -7.90 2.16
C LEU A 73 -2.40 -7.86 0.62
N SER A 74 -1.44 -8.53 -0.04
CA SER A 74 -1.42 -8.67 -1.51
C SER A 74 -2.72 -9.32 -2.02
N ARG A 75 -3.31 -10.26 -1.29
CA ARG A 75 -4.61 -10.87 -1.67
C ARG A 75 -5.80 -9.91 -1.62
N LEU A 76 -5.67 -8.74 -0.96
CA LEU A 76 -6.67 -7.68 -0.98
C LEU A 76 -6.46 -6.68 -2.14
N GLU A 77 -5.35 -6.76 -2.86
CA GLU A 77 -5.11 -5.91 -4.02
C GLU A 77 -6.15 -6.16 -5.12
N GLY A 78 -6.55 -5.09 -5.81
CA GLY A 78 -7.64 -5.15 -6.79
C GLY A 78 -9.05 -5.33 -6.18
N ARG A 79 -9.17 -5.42 -4.85
CA ARG A 79 -10.46 -5.49 -4.12
C ARG A 79 -10.66 -4.24 -3.28
N PHE A 80 -11.91 -3.90 -2.97
CA PHE A 80 -12.28 -2.74 -2.13
C PHE A 80 -11.78 -1.36 -2.62
N GLY A 81 -11.46 -1.24 -3.92
CA GLY A 81 -10.90 0.00 -4.49
C GLY A 81 -9.43 0.24 -4.13
N ILE A 82 -8.75 -0.78 -3.61
CA ILE A 82 -7.30 -0.79 -3.42
C ILE A 82 -6.68 -1.07 -4.81
N PRO A 83 -5.85 -0.18 -5.35
CA PRO A 83 -5.17 -0.42 -6.62
C PRO A 83 -4.23 -1.63 -6.50
N GLU A 84 -3.77 -2.18 -7.62
CA GLU A 84 -2.72 -3.20 -7.58
C GLU A 84 -1.45 -2.54 -7.01
N LEU A 85 -1.01 -3.05 -5.86
CA LEU A 85 0.06 -2.39 -5.10
C LEU A 85 1.45 -2.91 -5.48
N ASN A 86 1.52 -4.01 -6.23
CA ASN A 86 2.75 -4.72 -6.61
C ASN A 86 3.69 -4.92 -5.39
N ILE A 87 3.09 -5.14 -4.22
CA ILE A 87 3.80 -5.42 -2.97
C ILE A 87 4.20 -6.89 -3.04
N GLY A 88 5.40 -7.17 -3.55
CA GLY A 88 5.89 -8.55 -3.66
C GLY A 88 6.86 -8.85 -4.81
N ARG A 89 7.18 -7.89 -5.68
CA ARG A 89 8.28 -8.08 -6.64
C ARG A 89 9.60 -7.66 -6.00
N GLY A 90 10.06 -8.47 -5.05
CA GLY A 90 11.49 -8.64 -4.86
C GLY A 90 12.01 -9.45 -6.04
N ASP A 91 13.17 -9.06 -6.58
CA ASP A 91 13.82 -9.70 -7.71
C ASP A 91 14.30 -11.13 -7.35
N ASP A 92 13.38 -12.09 -7.28
CA ASP A 92 13.69 -13.51 -7.06
C ASP A 92 13.69 -14.33 -8.37
N ASP A 93 14.03 -13.68 -9.50
CA ASP A 93 14.06 -14.29 -10.83
C ASP A 93 15.42 -14.09 -11.53
N GLU A 94 16.53 -14.50 -10.91
CA GLU A 94 17.80 -14.73 -11.63
C GLU A 94 18.77 -15.62 -10.83
N ASP A 95 18.55 -16.95 -10.80
CA ASP A 95 19.63 -17.98 -10.83
C ASP A 95 19.16 -19.43 -10.57
N LYS A 96 18.17 -19.93 -11.33
CA LYS A 96 18.02 -21.38 -11.52
C LYS A 96 17.68 -21.73 -12.95
N LYS A 97 18.68 -21.70 -13.83
CA LYS A 97 18.64 -22.47 -15.09
C LYS A 97 19.08 -23.90 -14.77
N PRO A 98 18.22 -24.93 -14.88
CA PRO A 98 18.67 -26.31 -14.76
C PRO A 98 19.44 -26.69 -16.02
N GLN A 99 20.76 -26.92 -15.89
CA GLN A 99 21.54 -27.59 -16.92
C GLN A 99 21.07 -29.05 -17.01
N SER A 100 20.24 -29.34 -18.01
CA SER A 100 20.00 -30.71 -18.48
C SER A 100 20.15 -30.72 -20.00
N GLN A 101 21.34 -31.11 -20.47
CA GLN A 101 21.50 -31.51 -21.86
C GLN A 101 21.15 -33.00 -21.97
N PRO A 102 20.24 -33.39 -22.88
CA PRO A 102 19.82 -34.77 -23.04
C PRO A 102 20.84 -35.56 -23.87
N ALA A 103 20.93 -36.85 -23.56
CA ALA A 103 21.79 -37.80 -24.23
C ALA A 103 21.21 -38.27 -25.59
N LYS A 104 22.13 -38.43 -26.55
CA LYS A 104 22.20 -39.40 -27.68
C LYS A 104 21.50 -39.15 -29.02
N LYS A 105 22.39 -39.03 -30.03
CA LYS A 105 22.52 -39.75 -31.33
C LYS A 105 21.44 -39.61 -32.41
N PRO A 106 21.88 -39.67 -33.67
CA PRO A 106 21.94 -40.94 -34.41
C PRO A 106 23.37 -41.49 -34.60
#